data_AF-A0AA88XG00-F1
#
_entry.id   AF-A0AA88XG00-F1
#
_cell.length_a   1.000
_cell.length_b   1.000
_cell.length_c   1.000
_cell.angle_alpha   90.00
_cell.angle_beta   90.00
_cell.angle_gamma   90.00
#
_symmetry.space_group_name_H-M   'P 1'
#
loop_
_entity.id
_entity.type
_entity.pdbx_description
1 polymer ?
#
loop_
_entity_poly.entity_id
_entity_poly.type
_entity_poly.pdbx_seq_one_letter_code
_entity_poly.pdbx_strand_id
1 'polypeptide(L)'
;MITLDGPTFASAVHGSEYQFAFRNIQRNDDVPCAVCRVTGANTVLMVPGKVDCHKDWKKQYSGLLTANHEGHPGTSEYACVDEHPEGIEGTRTHDDEGKLFYPARSICGSLPCPPYVNKGFLSCVVCTR
;
A
#
# COMPACT_ATOMS: atom_id res chain seq x y z
N MET A 1 8.64 -29.51 7.16
CA MET A 1 9.51 -28.44 6.63
C MET A 1 10.89 -29.03 6.45
N ILE A 2 11.48 -28.89 5.27
CA ILE A 2 12.88 -29.24 5.02
C ILE A 2 13.68 -27.97 5.31
N THR A 3 14.52 -27.99 6.34
CA THR A 3 15.46 -26.89 6.61
C THR A 3 16.76 -27.18 5.85
N LEU A 4 17.20 -26.24 5.03
CA LEU A 4 18.53 -26.27 4.43
C LEU A 4 19.48 -25.51 5.36
N ASP A 5 20.72 -25.99 5.52
CA ASP A 5 21.77 -25.22 6.20
C ASP A 5 21.95 -23.87 5.48
N GLY A 6 21.73 -22.78 6.21
CA GLY A 6 21.65 -21.43 5.67
C GLY A 6 23.00 -20.71 5.66
N PRO A 7 23.23 -19.78 4.72
CA PRO A 7 24.41 -18.92 4.71
C PRO A 7 24.48 -18.02 5.95
N THR A 8 25.67 -17.51 6.27
CA THR A 8 25.92 -16.60 7.43
C THR A 8 25.24 -15.23 7.30
N PHE A 9 24.80 -14.85 6.10
CA PHE A 9 24.05 -13.63 5.83
C PHE A 9 22.68 -13.98 5.26
N ALA A 10 21.62 -13.47 5.88
CA ALA A 10 20.24 -13.72 5.48
C ALA A 10 19.43 -12.42 5.51
N SER A 11 18.40 -12.34 4.67
CA SER A 11 17.36 -11.33 4.76
C SER A 11 16.20 -11.83 5.62
N ALA A 12 15.55 -10.96 6.37
CA ALA A 12 14.34 -11.27 7.12
C ALA A 12 13.09 -10.83 6.34
N VAL A 13 12.01 -11.58 6.49
CA VAL A 13 10.67 -11.19 6.06
C VAL A 13 9.83 -11.04 7.32
N HIS A 14 9.23 -9.86 7.48
CA HIS A 14 8.38 -9.52 8.62
C HIS A 14 6.90 -9.40 8.18
N GLY A 15 6.00 -9.36 9.15
CA GLY A 15 4.60 -8.95 8.94
C GLY A 15 4.50 -7.49 8.47
N SER A 16 3.28 -7.02 8.22
CA SER A 16 3.02 -5.66 7.75
C SER A 16 2.03 -4.96 8.67
N GLU A 17 2.22 -3.65 8.89
CA GLU A 17 1.39 -2.87 9.83
C GLU A 17 0.98 -1.52 9.23
N TYR A 18 -0.24 -1.11 9.53
CA TYR A 18 -0.72 0.24 9.26
C TYR A 18 -0.21 1.22 10.32
N GLN A 19 0.46 2.29 9.90
CA GLN A 19 0.92 3.35 10.82
C GLN A 19 0.00 4.58 10.80
N PHE A 20 -1.28 4.36 10.51
CA PHE A 20 -2.32 5.40 10.42
C PHE A 20 -3.72 4.81 10.65
N ALA A 21 -4.70 5.66 10.96
CA ALA A 21 -6.11 5.28 11.01
C ALA A 21 -6.82 5.72 9.72
N PHE A 22 -7.65 4.84 9.16
CA PHE A 22 -8.43 5.12 7.96
C PHE A 22 -9.65 4.22 7.90
N ARG A 23 -10.85 4.80 8.08
CA ARG A 23 -12.13 4.08 8.11
C ARG A 23 -12.11 2.95 9.15
N ASN A 24 -12.06 1.69 8.71
CA ASN A 24 -12.17 0.52 9.60
C ASN A 24 -10.83 0.08 10.20
N ILE A 25 -9.70 0.58 9.70
CA ILE A 25 -8.37 0.30 10.27
C ILE A 25 -7.93 1.42 11.20
N GLN A 26 -7.10 1.07 12.17
CA GLN A 26 -6.40 1.96 13.08
C GLN A 26 -4.89 1.74 12.97
N ARG A 27 -4.15 2.65 13.60
CA ARG A 27 -2.70 2.51 13.78
C ARG A 27 -2.40 1.19 14.53
N ASN A 28 -1.39 0.48 14.04
CA ASN A 28 -0.89 -0.82 14.49
C ASN A 28 -1.83 -2.01 14.20
N ASP A 29 -2.83 -1.85 13.33
CA ASP A 29 -3.49 -3.02 12.77
C ASP A 29 -2.55 -3.73 11.77
N ASP A 30 -2.52 -5.05 11.83
CA ASP A 30 -1.78 -5.85 10.86
C ASP A 30 -2.51 -5.79 9.53
N VAL A 31 -1.73 -5.70 8.46
CA VAL A 31 -2.24 -5.63 7.09
C VAL A 31 -2.53 -7.05 6.58
N PRO A 32 -3.81 -7.41 6.36
CA PRO A 32 -4.14 -8.69 5.72
C PRO A 32 -3.75 -8.65 4.24
N CYS A 33 -3.68 -9.82 3.62
CA CYS A 33 -3.46 -9.94 2.18
C CYS A 33 -4.70 -10.49 1.47
N ALA A 34 -4.90 -10.07 0.23
CA ALA A 34 -5.94 -10.57 -0.64
C ALA A 34 -5.35 -10.99 -2.00
N VAL A 35 -5.85 -12.09 -2.55
CA VAL A 35 -5.45 -12.60 -3.87
C VAL A 35 -6.69 -12.70 -4.74
N CYS A 36 -6.69 -11.94 -5.84
CA CYS A 36 -7.85 -11.84 -6.74
C CYS A 36 -7.49 -12.35 -8.14
N ARG A 37 -8.41 -13.07 -8.78
CA ARG A 37 -8.32 -13.46 -10.20
C ARG A 37 -9.44 -12.79 -10.99
N VAL A 38 -9.08 -12.09 -12.06
CA VAL A 38 -10.03 -11.45 -12.97
C VAL A 38 -10.03 -12.21 -14.30
N THR A 39 -11.13 -12.90 -14.61
CA THR A 39 -11.24 -13.69 -15.84
C THR A 39 -11.23 -12.79 -17.07
N GLY A 40 -10.37 -13.12 -18.04
CA GLY A 40 -10.24 -12.40 -19.31
C GLY A 40 -9.31 -11.18 -19.25
N ALA A 41 -8.87 -10.76 -18.06
CA ALA A 41 -7.81 -9.78 -17.93
C ALA A 41 -6.43 -10.45 -17.99
N ASN A 42 -5.48 -9.81 -18.64
CA ASN A 42 -4.08 -10.24 -18.70
C ASN A 42 -3.10 -9.21 -18.12
N THR A 43 -3.58 -8.01 -17.80
CA THR A 43 -2.74 -6.92 -17.29
C THR A 43 -3.37 -6.25 -16.08
N VAL A 44 -2.54 -5.90 -15.09
CA VAL A 44 -2.91 -5.09 -13.93
C VAL A 44 -2.12 -3.78 -13.96
N LEU A 45 -2.77 -2.66 -13.65
CA LEU A 45 -2.14 -1.35 -13.55
C LEU A 45 -2.63 -0.64 -12.28
N MET A 46 -1.71 -0.16 -11.46
CA MET A 46 -2.00 0.80 -10.40
C MET A 46 -1.67 2.21 -10.88
N VAL A 47 -2.63 3.14 -10.76
CA VAL A 47 -2.42 4.55 -11.13
C VAL A 47 -2.46 5.42 -9.87
N PRO A 48 -1.32 6.00 -9.44
CA PRO A 48 -1.28 6.88 -8.28
C PRO A 48 -1.93 8.23 -8.59
N GLY A 49 -2.55 8.84 -7.58
CA GLY A 49 -3.22 10.15 -7.67
C GLY A 49 -4.52 10.14 -8.47
N LYS A 50 -5.10 8.96 -8.75
CA LYS A 50 -6.40 8.82 -9.43
C LYS A 50 -7.37 7.97 -8.62
N VAL A 51 -8.66 8.13 -8.91
CA VAL A 51 -9.73 7.28 -8.36
C VAL A 51 -10.43 6.45 -9.44
N ASP A 52 -10.16 6.76 -10.73
CA ASP A 52 -10.75 6.08 -11.89
C ASP A 52 -9.70 5.72 -12.92
N CYS A 53 -9.96 4.63 -13.64
CA CYS A 53 -9.07 4.08 -14.63
C CYS A 53 -9.04 4.90 -15.92
N HIS A 54 -8.00 4.68 -16.73
CA HIS A 54 -7.96 5.17 -18.10
C HIS A 54 -9.09 4.54 -18.94
N LYS A 55 -9.40 5.15 -20.09
CA LYS A 55 -10.35 4.60 -21.05
C LYS A 55 -9.97 3.16 -21.40
N ASP A 56 -10.98 2.29 -21.53
CA ASP A 56 -10.87 0.86 -21.88
C ASP A 56 -10.22 -0.03 -20.81
N TRP A 57 -9.96 0.49 -19.61
CA TRP A 57 -9.56 -0.28 -18.43
C TRP A 57 -10.73 -0.46 -17.47
N LYS A 58 -10.79 -1.62 -16.82
CA LYS A 58 -11.81 -1.95 -15.82
C LYS A 58 -11.27 -1.65 -14.42
N LYS A 59 -11.93 -0.75 -13.70
CA LYS A 59 -11.64 -0.49 -12.28
C LYS A 59 -11.90 -1.74 -11.45
N GLN A 60 -10.91 -2.14 -10.66
CA GLN A 60 -11.05 -3.20 -9.65
C GLN A 60 -11.34 -2.59 -8.30
N TYR A 61 -10.52 -1.60 -7.89
CA TYR A 61 -10.78 -0.80 -6.70
C TYR A 61 -10.03 0.53 -6.76
N SER A 62 -10.41 1.45 -5.88
CA SER A 62 -9.66 2.66 -5.57
C SER A 62 -9.43 2.75 -4.07
N GLY A 63 -8.47 3.57 -3.65
CA GLY A 63 -8.25 3.84 -2.24
C GLY A 63 -7.09 4.79 -2.00
N LEU A 64 -6.30 4.51 -0.97
CA LEU A 64 -5.24 5.37 -0.48
C LEU A 64 -3.87 4.87 -0.92
N LEU A 65 -3.06 5.75 -1.52
CA LEU A 65 -1.69 5.41 -1.88
C LEU A 65 -0.83 5.39 -0.62
N THR A 66 -0.08 4.31 -0.42
CA THR A 66 0.77 4.12 0.76
C THR A 66 2.18 3.69 0.36
N ALA A 67 3.16 3.99 1.20
CA ALA A 67 4.55 3.55 1.05
C ALA A 67 5.21 3.43 2.44
N ASN A 68 6.53 3.23 2.48
CA ASN A 68 7.27 3.37 3.73
C ASN A 68 7.33 4.84 4.17
N HIS A 69 7.71 5.10 5.43
CA HIS A 69 7.93 6.45 5.92
C HIS A 69 9.07 7.13 5.13
N GLU A 70 8.89 8.40 4.75
CA GLU A 70 9.87 9.16 3.95
C GLU A 70 11.26 9.28 4.61
N GLY A 71 11.33 9.14 5.94
CA GLY A 71 12.59 9.17 6.69
C GLY A 71 13.24 7.79 6.90
N HIS A 72 12.62 6.70 6.49
CA HIS A 72 13.19 5.36 6.63
C HIS A 72 14.19 5.06 5.51
N PRO A 73 15.36 4.48 5.82
CA PRO A 73 16.32 4.11 4.80
C PRO A 73 15.79 2.99 3.90
N GLY A 74 16.16 3.04 2.62
CA GLY A 74 15.80 2.03 1.63
C GLY A 74 14.65 2.44 0.71
N THR A 75 14.55 1.75 -0.43
CA THR A 75 13.47 1.95 -1.38
C THR A 75 12.22 1.21 -0.93
N SER A 76 11.06 1.82 -1.14
CA SER A 76 9.78 1.14 -0.96
C SER A 76 8.92 1.32 -2.19
N GLU A 77 8.25 0.24 -2.58
CA GLU A 77 7.18 0.31 -3.57
C GLU A 77 5.96 1.03 -2.98
N TYR A 78 5.25 1.75 -3.84
CA TYR A 78 3.95 2.30 -3.49
C TYR A 78 2.90 1.21 -3.65
N ALA A 79 2.08 1.01 -2.62
CA ALA A 79 0.93 0.12 -2.62
C ALA A 79 -0.36 0.94 -2.62
N CYS A 80 -1.41 0.40 -3.25
CA CYS A 80 -2.75 0.96 -3.19
C CYS A 80 -3.55 0.19 -2.14
N VAL A 81 -3.84 0.81 -1.01
CA VAL A 81 -4.72 0.22 0.01
C VAL A 81 -6.15 0.53 -0.38
N ASP A 82 -7.02 -0.49 -0.35
CA ASP A 82 -8.44 -0.35 -0.71
C ASP A 82 -9.13 0.76 0.08
N GLU A 83 -10.17 1.37 -0.51
CA GLU A 83 -10.97 2.38 0.18
C GLU A 83 -11.69 1.81 1.42
N HIS A 84 -11.96 0.51 1.47
CA HIS A 84 -12.53 -0.17 2.63
C HIS A 84 -11.52 -1.21 3.14
N PRO A 85 -10.39 -0.76 3.73
CA PRO A 85 -9.37 -1.70 4.18
C PRO A 85 -9.88 -2.53 5.36
N GLU A 86 -9.32 -3.72 5.48
CA GLU A 86 -9.50 -4.61 6.61
C GLU A 86 -8.21 -4.63 7.43
N GLY A 87 -8.34 -4.80 8.74
CA GLY A 87 -7.24 -5.10 9.65
C GLY A 87 -7.47 -6.47 10.27
N ILE A 88 -6.40 -7.16 10.69
CA ILE A 88 -6.55 -8.42 11.40
C ILE A 88 -7.00 -8.14 12.84
N GLU A 89 -8.15 -8.71 13.24
CA GLU A 89 -8.68 -8.49 14.58
C GLU A 89 -7.71 -9.01 15.66
N GLY A 90 -7.47 -8.19 16.68
CA GLY A 90 -6.64 -8.55 17.83
C GLY A 90 -5.14 -8.35 17.64
N THR A 91 -4.65 -7.87 16.49
CA THR A 91 -3.20 -7.66 16.29
C THR A 91 -2.69 -6.30 16.76
N ARG A 92 -3.60 -5.35 17.03
CA ARG A 92 -3.28 -4.01 17.56
C ARG A 92 -2.72 -3.99 19.00
N THR A 93 -2.23 -5.11 19.49
CA THR A 93 -1.70 -5.21 20.86
C THR A 93 -0.28 -4.66 20.95
N HIS A 94 0.47 -4.63 19.84
CA HIS A 94 1.87 -4.20 19.79
C HIS A 94 2.17 -3.33 18.57
N ASP A 95 3.37 -2.75 18.54
CA ASP A 95 3.96 -2.05 17.41
C ASP A 95 5.21 -2.85 17.07
N ASP A 96 5.10 -3.79 16.13
CA ASP A 96 6.10 -4.82 15.87
C ASP A 96 7.15 -4.38 14.83
N GLU A 97 7.01 -3.15 14.31
CA GLU A 97 7.96 -2.47 13.42
C GLU A 97 8.34 -3.33 12.21
N GLY A 98 7.33 -3.97 11.60
CA GLY A 98 7.48 -4.80 10.42
C GLY A 98 7.61 -3.99 9.12
N LYS A 99 6.91 -4.43 8.08
CA LYS A 99 6.72 -3.64 6.85
C LYS A 99 5.62 -2.60 7.09
N LEU A 100 6.02 -1.35 7.19
CA LEU A 100 5.11 -0.28 7.56
C LEU A 100 4.44 0.38 6.35
N PHE A 101 3.14 0.66 6.51
CA PHE A 101 2.32 1.39 5.55
C PHE A 101 2.03 2.79 6.10
N TYR A 102 2.52 3.81 5.40
CA TYR A 102 2.25 5.22 5.64
C TYR A 102 1.52 5.85 4.45
N PRO A 103 0.54 6.73 4.65
CA PRO A 103 -0.11 7.43 3.55
C PRO A 103 0.87 8.32 2.78
N ALA A 104 0.89 8.18 1.46
CA ALA A 104 1.72 8.99 0.59
C ALA A 104 1.14 10.40 0.47
N ARG A 105 1.95 11.41 0.77
CA ARG A 105 1.57 12.83 0.65
C ARG A 105 2.28 13.49 -0.52
N SER A 106 1.59 14.40 -1.22
CA SER A 106 2.21 15.27 -2.21
C SER A 106 3.07 16.34 -1.54
N ILE A 107 4.26 16.59 -2.09
CA ILE A 107 5.14 17.70 -1.69
C ILE A 107 5.32 18.61 -2.90
N CYS A 108 4.80 19.84 -2.82
CA CYS A 108 4.92 20.80 -3.92
C CYS A 108 6.38 21.22 -4.13
N GLY A 109 6.71 21.53 -5.39
CA GLY A 109 8.06 21.93 -5.81
C GLY A 109 8.42 21.18 -7.08
N SER A 110 9.04 20.01 -6.93
CA SER A 110 9.21 19.07 -8.05
C SER A 110 7.89 18.48 -8.52
N LEU A 111 6.92 18.33 -7.62
CA LEU A 111 5.54 18.01 -7.97
C LEU A 111 4.77 19.30 -8.26
N PRO A 112 4.11 19.43 -9.42
CA PRO A 112 3.36 20.63 -9.78
C PRO A 112 2.12 20.78 -8.91
N CYS A 113 1.86 22.00 -8.46
CA CYS A 113 0.66 22.36 -7.72
C CYS A 113 0.07 23.62 -8.35
N PRO A 114 -1.15 23.58 -8.94
CA PRO A 114 -2.11 22.47 -9.10
C PRO A 114 -1.69 21.39 -10.15
N PRO A 115 -2.33 20.19 -10.18
CA PRO A 115 -3.56 19.80 -9.47
C PRO A 115 -3.35 19.21 -8.07
N TYR A 116 -2.11 18.91 -7.67
CA TYR A 116 -1.82 18.40 -6.34
C TYR A 116 -1.92 19.51 -5.27
N VAL A 117 -2.25 19.12 -4.06
CA VAL A 117 -2.30 20.01 -2.89
C VAL A 117 -1.08 19.73 -2.02
N ASN A 118 -0.37 20.76 -1.56
CA ASN A 118 0.79 20.55 -0.71
C ASN A 118 0.39 19.80 0.57
N LYS A 119 1.13 18.73 0.90
CA LYS A 119 0.87 17.81 2.02
C LYS A 119 -0.50 17.12 1.97
N GLY A 120 -1.17 17.11 0.82
CA GLY A 120 -2.38 16.32 0.61
C GLY A 120 -2.05 14.84 0.45
N PHE A 121 -2.86 13.95 1.00
CA PHE A 121 -2.71 12.51 0.76
C PHE A 121 -3.22 12.13 -0.63
N LEU A 122 -2.53 11.18 -1.26
CA LEU A 122 -2.81 10.77 -2.63
C LEU A 122 -3.72 9.56 -2.67
N SER A 123 -4.73 9.61 -3.54
CA SER A 123 -5.54 8.45 -3.87
C SER A 123 -4.78 7.50 -4.80
N CYS A 124 -5.35 6.33 -5.06
CA CYS A 124 -4.89 5.41 -6.09
C CYS A 124 -6.06 4.60 -6.65
N VAL A 125 -5.85 4.00 -7.82
CA VAL A 125 -6.80 3.08 -8.44
C VAL A 125 -6.06 1.90 -9.03
N VAL A 126 -6.59 0.69 -8.82
CA VAL A 126 -6.13 -0.54 -9.47
C VAL A 126 -7.10 -0.93 -10.57
N CYS A 127 -6.54 -1.16 -11.74
CA CYS A 127 -7.22 -1.36 -12.99
C CYS A 127 -6.76 -2.66 -13.63
N THR A 128 -7.65 -3.32 -14.39
CA THR A 128 -7.29 -4.47 -15.23
C THR A 128 -7.73 -4.26 -16.66
N ARG A 129 -7.08 -4.98 -17.56
CA ARG A 129 -7.44 -5.07 -18.98
C ARG A 129 -7.32 -6.49 -19.47
#